data_AF-A0AAW7PG06-F1
#
_entry.id   AF-A0AAW7PG06-F1
#
_cell.length_a   1.000
_cell.length_b   1.000
_cell.length_c   1.000
_cell.angle_alpha   90.00
_cell.angle_beta   90.00
_cell.angle_gamma   90.00
#
_symmetry.space_group_name_H-M   'P 1'
#
loop_
_entity.id
_entity.type
_entity.pdbx_description
1 polymer ?
#
loop_
_entity_poly.entity_id
_entity_poly.type
_entity_poly.pdbx_seq_one_letter_code
_entity_poly.pdbx_strand_id
1 'polypeptide(L)' 'METGKGYVFRQLLLVLSVCVIGLAFLAIGLMIGYAVLGEGKDPISILKPETWQAIVAKFTGN' A
#
# COMPACT_ATOMS: atom_id res chain seq x y z
N MET A 1 -1.95 -22.71 -33.74
CA MET A 1 -1.51 -21.34 -33.41
C MET A 1 -1.92 -21.06 -31.96
N GLU A 2 -1.11 -21.43 -30.98
CA GLU A 2 -1.43 -21.27 -29.54
C GLU A 2 -0.41 -20.38 -28.82
N THR A 3 0.31 -19.54 -29.57
CA THR A 3 1.53 -18.87 -29.10
C THR A 3 1.26 -17.60 -28.28
N GLY A 4 0.03 -17.09 -28.23
CA GLY A 4 -0.29 -15.81 -27.57
C GLY A 4 -0.60 -15.90 -26.08
N LYS A 5 -1.32 -16.93 -25.61
CA LYS A 5 -1.85 -16.98 -24.24
C LYS A 5 -0.75 -17.15 -23.18
N GLY A 6 0.27 -17.95 -23.46
CA GLY A 6 1.39 -18.18 -22.53
C GLY A 6 2.24 -16.92 -22.30
N TYR A 7 2.44 -16.13 -23.35
CA TYR A 7 3.17 -14.87 -23.27
C TYR A 7 2.41 -13.81 -22.46
N VAL A 8 1.11 -13.63 -22.76
CA VAL A 8 0.26 -12.69 -22.03
C VAL A 8 0.15 -13.05 -20.54
N PHE A 9 -0.01 -14.34 -20.22
CA PHE A 9 -0.05 -14.80 -18.84
C PHE A 9 1.26 -14.54 -18.09
N ARG A 10 2.40 -14.78 -18.74
CA ARG A 10 3.72 -14.52 -18.16
C ARG A 10 3.96 -13.03 -17.93
N GLN A 11 3.52 -12.19 -18.85
CA GLN A 11 3.62 -10.74 -18.73
C GLN A 11 2.68 -10.19 -17.64
N LEU A 12 1.46 -10.73 -17.54
CA LEU A 12 0.52 -10.38 -16.48
C LEU A 12 1.09 -10.73 -15.09
N LEU A 13 1.72 -11.91 -14.94
CA LEU A 13 2.39 -12.30 -13.70
C LEU A 13 3.55 -11.36 -13.33
N LEU A 14 4.30 -10.90 -14.33
CA LEU A 14 5.40 -9.97 -14.11
C LEU A 14 4.88 -8.60 -13.66
N VAL A 15 3.82 -8.10 -14.30
CA VAL A 15 3.12 -6.86 -13.89
C VAL A 15 2.55 -7.01 -12.47
N LEU A 16 1.88 -8.13 -12.18
CA LEU A 16 1.34 -8.41 -10.85
C LEU A 16 2.44 -8.41 -9.79
N SER A 17 3.60 -9.02 -10.10
CA SER A 17 4.76 -9.05 -9.20
C SER A 17 5.28 -7.65 -8.92
N VAL A 18 5.42 -6.81 -9.96
CA VAL A 18 5.82 -5.41 -9.81
C VAL A 18 4.80 -4.62 -8.99
N CYS A 19 3.50 -4.85 -9.21
CA CYS A 19 2.44 -4.22 -8.42
C CYS A 19 2.53 -4.61 -6.93
N VAL A 20 2.72 -5.89 -6.62
CA VAL A 20 2.87 -6.36 -5.23
C VAL A 20 4.10 -5.74 -4.57
N ILE A 21 5.23 -5.69 -5.28
CA ILE A 21 6.45 -5.04 -4.79
C ILE A 21 6.20 -3.54 -4.56
N GLY A 22 5.53 -2.86 -5.48
CA GLY A 22 5.16 -1.45 -5.35
C GLY A 22 4.27 -1.19 -4.14
N LEU A 23 3.27 -2.05 -3.89
CA LEU A 23 2.42 -1.97 -2.70
C LEU A 23 3.20 -2.21 -1.41
N ALA A 24 4.18 -3.11 -1.41
CA ALA A 24 5.05 -3.33 -0.27
C ALA A 24 5.90 -2.09 0.04
N PHE A 25 6.52 -1.48 -0.97
CA PHE A 25 7.27 -0.23 -0.80
C PHE A 25 6.37 0.92 -0.35
N LEU A 26 5.14 1.01 -0.86
CA LEU A 26 4.16 2.01 -0.42
C LEU A 26 3.81 1.82 1.05
N ALA A 27 3.52 0.59 1.48
CA ALA A 27 3.20 0.28 2.86
C ALA A 27 4.37 0.63 3.80
N ILE A 28 5.61 0.29 3.41
CA ILE A 28 6.81 0.62 4.18
C ILE A 28 7.00 2.15 4.25
N GLY A 29 6.88 2.86 3.13
CA GLY A 29 7.01 4.31 3.09
C GLY A 29 5.96 5.00 3.96
N LEU A 30 4.73 4.49 3.96
CA LEU A 30 3.64 4.98 4.80
C LEU A 30 3.88 4.71 6.29
N MET A 31 4.38 3.52 6.64
CA MET A 31 4.78 3.18 8.02
C MET A 31 5.88 4.11 8.53
N ILE A 32 6.92 4.35 7.71
CA ILE A 32 8.02 5.26 8.07
C ILE A 32 7.49 6.69 8.20
N GLY A 33 6.70 7.17 7.23
CA GLY A 33 6.10 8.49 7.29
C GLY A 33 5.23 8.69 8.52
N TYR A 34 4.42 7.69 8.88
CA TYR A 34 3.60 7.75 10.08
C TYR A 34 4.39 7.62 11.39
N ALA A 35 5.48 6.85 11.42
CA ALA A 35 6.33 6.74 12.61
C ALA A 35 7.20 7.99 12.85
N VAL A 36 7.62 8.66 11.78
CA VAL A 36 8.50 9.84 11.86
C VAL A 36 7.71 11.13 11.99
N LEU A 37 6.63 11.29 11.20
CA LEU A 37 5.82 12.51 11.17
C LEU A 37 4.55 12.39 12.00
N GLY A 38 4.01 11.19 12.15
CA GLY A 38 2.87 10.92 13.02
C GLY A 38 3.35 10.63 14.43
N GLU A 39 2.56 11.03 15.42
CA GLU A 39 2.78 10.69 16.85
C GLU A 39 2.54 9.19 17.14
N GLY A 40 2.60 8.35 16.10
CA GLY A 40 2.18 6.96 16.10
C GLY A 40 3.18 6.06 16.81
N LYS A 41 2.85 5.65 18.04
CA LYS A 41 3.59 4.61 18.78
C LYS A 41 3.73 3.29 18.00
N ASP A 42 2.74 2.97 17.16
CA ASP A 42 2.69 1.74 16.37
C ASP A 42 2.69 2.04 14.86
N PRO A 43 3.80 1.82 14.14
CA PRO A 43 3.90 2.11 12.70
C PRO A 43 2.89 1.34 11.84
N ILE A 44 2.49 0.14 12.28
CA ILE A 44 1.53 -0.72 11.57
C ILE A 44 0.11 -0.16 11.65
N SER A 45 -0.19 0.70 12.64
CA SER A 45 -1.54 1.26 12.80
C SER A 45 -1.97 2.11 11.61
N ILE A 46 -1.04 2.69 10.83
CA ILE A 46 -1.39 3.43 9.61
C ILE A 46 -2.03 2.56 8.51
N LEU A 47 -1.88 1.25 8.55
CA LEU A 47 -2.55 0.34 7.61
C LEU A 47 -4.00 0.04 8.02
N LYS A 48 -4.40 0.42 9.23
CA LYS A 48 -5.73 0.14 9.77
C LYS A 48 -6.72 1.25 9.37
N PRO A 49 -7.95 0.91 8.95
CA PRO A 49 -8.93 1.90 8.52
C PRO A 49 -9.32 2.88 9.64
N GLU A 50 -9.30 2.45 10.90
CA GLU A 50 -9.63 3.30 12.05
C GLU A 50 -8.68 4.50 12.17
N THR A 51 -7.39 4.29 11.88
CA THR A 51 -6.38 5.35 11.87
C THR A 51 -6.67 6.39 10.78
N TRP A 52 -7.09 5.95 9.60
CA TRP A 52 -7.50 6.85 8.53
C TRP A 52 -8.74 7.65 8.88
N GLN A 53 -9.72 7.04 9.54
CA GLN A 53 -10.88 7.76 10.06
C GLN A 53 -10.48 8.81 11.10
N ALA A 54 -9.57 8.48 12.01
CA ALA A 54 -9.05 9.43 12.99
C ALA A 54 -8.30 10.60 12.31
N ILE A 55 -7.47 10.30 11.30
CA ILE A 55 -6.76 11.33 10.51
C ILE A 55 -7.78 12.26 9.82
N VAL A 56 -8.79 11.70 9.14
CA VAL A 56 -9.83 12.49 8.46
C VAL A 56 -10.67 13.30 9.45
N ALA A 57 -10.98 12.73 10.62
CA ALA A 57 -11.70 13.42 11.68
C ALA A 57 -10.91 14.65 12.18
N LYS A 58 -9.58 14.53 12.36
CA LYS A 58 -8.72 15.68 12.70
C LYS A 58 -8.81 16.83 11.70
N PHE A 59 -8.98 16.54 10.41
CA PHE A 59 -9.17 17.58 9.38
C PHE A 59 -10.60 18.10 9.26
N THR A 60 -11.58 17.30 9.69
CA THR A 60 -13.02 17.64 9.59
C THR A 60 -13.54 18.30 10.87
N GLY A 61 -12.77 18.29 11.97
CA GLY A 61 -13.13 18.93 13.24
C GLY A 61 -14.16 18.16 14.06
N ASN A 62 -14.29 16.85 13.83
CA ASN A 62 -15.15 15.93 14.60
C ASN A 62 -14.32 15.11 15.60
#